data_AF-A0A7L3TIC8-F1
#
_entry.id   AF-A0A7L3TIC8-F1
#
_cell.length_a   1.000
_cell.length_b   1.000
_cell.length_c   1.000
_cell.angle_alpha   90.00
_cell.angle_beta   90.00
_cell.angle_gamma   90.00
#
_symmetry.space_group_name_H-M   'P 1'
#
loop_
_entity.id
_entity.type
_entity.pdbx_description
1 polymer ?
#
loop_
_entity_poly.entity_id
_entity_poly.type
_entity_poly.pdbx_seq_one_letter_code
_entity_poly.pdbx_strand_id
1 'polypeptide(L)'
;PGRAQEVQAENVTVLEGGTAEITCHLHQYDGSIVVIQNPARQTLFFNGTRALKDERFQLVEFSRRRLRLRLARARLEDEGGYFCQLYADDTHHQIATLTVLVPPENPVVEAVAAAVEGGEVELSCLVPRARPPATLRWFRDRRELQGLSSREQRGKVFLQRNVLRLRVERRDHGAIVTCEATHPALQRGQRRQTQYMLDVQYAPTARIHPSQSVLREGDTLVLTCAVNGNP
;
A
#
# COMPACT_ATOMS: atom_id res chain seq x y z
N PRO A 1 41.97 19.04 27.60
CA PRO A 1 40.99 19.10 26.49
C PRO A 1 39.64 18.52 26.96
N GLY A 2 38.70 19.40 27.28
CA GLY A 2 37.32 19.02 27.59
C GLY A 2 36.71 18.29 26.39
N ARG A 3 36.01 17.22 26.65
CA ARG A 3 35.51 16.29 25.64
C ARG A 3 34.14 16.85 25.21
N ALA A 4 33.96 17.11 23.92
CA ALA A 4 32.80 17.86 23.40
C ALA A 4 31.50 17.05 23.50
N GLN A 5 30.40 17.71 23.86
CA GLN A 5 29.08 17.08 23.89
C GLN A 5 28.54 16.85 22.48
N GLU A 6 27.78 15.78 22.27
CA GLU A 6 27.21 15.46 20.95
C GLU A 6 25.82 14.82 21.12
N VAL A 7 24.95 15.03 20.13
CA VAL A 7 23.63 14.39 20.05
C VAL A 7 23.49 13.64 18.73
N GLN A 8 23.02 12.39 18.79
CA GLN A 8 22.76 11.54 17.63
C GLN A 8 21.29 11.09 17.65
N ALA A 9 20.67 10.92 16.49
CA ALA A 9 19.26 10.59 16.37
C ALA A 9 19.05 9.78 15.09
N GLU A 10 18.13 8.81 15.16
CA GLU A 10 17.87 7.86 14.10
C GLU A 10 16.54 8.15 13.41
N ASN A 11 16.45 7.83 12.12
CA ASN A 11 15.20 7.93 11.37
C ASN A 11 14.22 6.85 11.83
N VAL A 12 12.95 7.21 11.93
CA VAL A 12 11.90 6.32 12.42
C VAL A 12 10.83 6.18 11.36
N THR A 13 10.38 4.95 11.11
CA THR A 13 9.25 4.68 10.21
C THR A 13 8.12 4.04 10.98
N VAL A 14 6.90 4.53 10.81
CA VAL A 14 5.71 4.05 11.53
C VAL A 14 4.53 3.93 10.59
N LEU A 15 3.60 3.01 10.86
CA LEU A 15 2.31 2.97 10.17
C LEU A 15 1.40 4.10 10.68
N GLU A 16 0.55 4.65 9.83
CA GLU A 16 -0.52 5.55 10.24
C GLU A 16 -1.38 4.92 11.36
N GLY A 17 -1.69 5.71 12.39
CA GLY A 17 -2.37 5.27 13.61
C GLY A 17 -1.46 4.53 14.60
N GLY A 18 -0.23 4.17 14.21
CA GLY A 18 0.75 3.46 15.04
C GLY A 18 1.39 4.34 16.12
N THR A 19 2.37 3.74 16.82
CA THR A 19 3.19 4.43 17.82
C THR A 19 4.64 4.48 17.35
N ALA A 20 5.24 5.66 17.35
CA ALA A 20 6.65 5.88 17.02
C ALA A 20 7.46 6.19 18.28
N GLU A 21 8.70 5.72 18.34
CA GLU A 21 9.66 6.08 19.39
C GLU A 21 10.87 6.78 18.75
N ILE A 22 11.03 8.06 19.03
CA ILE A 22 12.15 8.89 18.57
C ILE A 22 13.18 8.91 19.70
N THR A 23 14.38 8.40 19.43
CA THR A 23 15.46 8.34 20.41
C THR A 23 16.57 9.29 20.00
N CYS A 24 17.02 10.10 20.95
CA CYS A 24 18.19 10.96 20.83
C CYS A 24 19.25 10.48 21.82
N HIS A 25 20.39 10.04 21.31
CA HIS A 25 21.55 9.61 22.07
C HIS A 25 22.37 10.82 22.46
N LEU A 26 22.70 10.92 23.75
CA LEU A 26 23.47 12.01 24.33
C LEU A 26 24.85 11.50 24.70
N HIS A 27 25.89 12.16 24.22
CA HIS A 27 27.27 11.82 24.52
C HIS A 27 27.87 12.87 25.46
N GLN A 28 28.43 12.39 26.58
CA GLN A 28 29.12 13.22 27.57
C GLN A 28 28.22 14.31 28.21
N TYR A 29 26.93 14.02 28.31
CA TYR A 29 25.92 14.92 28.85
C TYR A 29 26.21 15.32 30.30
N ASP A 30 26.26 16.62 30.55
CA ASP A 30 26.61 17.23 31.83
C ASP A 30 25.40 17.82 32.58
N GLY A 31 24.20 17.77 32.00
CA GLY A 31 23.00 18.40 32.55
C GLY A 31 22.56 19.68 31.82
N SER A 32 23.24 20.03 30.72
CA SER A 32 22.86 21.11 29.80
C SER A 32 21.41 20.99 29.30
N ILE A 33 20.85 22.10 28.80
CA ILE A 33 19.45 22.13 28.37
C ILE A 33 19.27 21.32 27.07
N VAL A 34 18.29 20.44 27.07
CA VAL A 34 17.85 19.67 25.89
C VAL A 34 16.47 20.15 25.47
N VAL A 35 16.33 20.51 24.20
CA VAL A 35 15.07 20.92 23.60
C VAL A 35 14.72 19.96 22.48
N ILE A 36 13.47 19.47 22.50
CA ILE A 36 12.92 18.67 21.41
C ILE A 36 11.91 19.51 20.65
N GLN A 37 12.05 19.60 19.34
CA GLN A 37 11.10 20.31 18.48
C GLN A 37 10.47 19.38 17.45
N ASN A 38 9.22 19.67 17.09
CA ASN A 38 8.52 18.99 16.01
C ASN A 38 8.97 19.52 14.63
N PRO A 39 8.45 18.94 13.52
CA PRO A 39 8.78 19.42 12.16
C PRO A 39 8.45 20.90 11.89
N ALA A 40 7.50 21.48 12.62
CA ALA A 40 7.16 22.90 12.55
C ALA A 40 8.05 23.79 13.45
N ARG A 41 9.13 23.24 14.01
CA ARG A 41 10.04 23.91 14.97
C ARG A 41 9.36 24.40 16.25
N GLN A 42 8.23 23.81 16.63
CA GLN A 42 7.60 24.06 17.92
C GLN A 42 8.20 23.15 18.99
N THR A 43 8.50 23.72 20.15
CA THR A 43 9.05 22.96 21.28
C THR A 43 8.02 21.97 21.84
N LEU A 44 8.35 20.69 21.79
CA LEU A 44 7.59 19.61 22.40
C LEU A 44 7.93 19.45 23.88
N PHE A 45 9.24 19.39 24.17
CA PHE A 45 9.78 19.27 25.51
C PHE A 45 10.97 20.20 25.68
N PHE A 46 11.01 20.82 26.85
CA PHE A 46 12.15 21.57 27.36
C PHE A 46 12.66 20.81 28.58
N ASN A 47 13.81 20.15 28.45
CA ASN A 47 14.28 19.11 29.36
C ASN A 47 13.19 18.04 29.58
N GLY A 48 12.84 17.78 30.85
CA GLY A 48 11.77 16.87 31.22
C GLY A 48 10.36 17.43 31.09
N THR A 49 10.23 18.74 30.84
CA THR A 49 8.96 19.45 30.92
C THR A 49 8.29 19.53 29.56
N ARG A 50 7.04 19.09 29.48
CA ARG A 50 6.20 19.22 28.29
C ARG A 50 5.88 20.70 28.03
N ALA A 51 6.12 21.16 26.81
CA ALA A 51 5.79 22.52 26.36
C ALA A 51 4.55 22.57 25.45
N LEU A 52 4.26 21.49 24.70
CA LEU A 52 3.09 21.40 23.82
C LEU A 52 1.95 20.62 24.47
N LYS A 53 0.71 21.12 24.35
CA LYS A 53 -0.50 20.49 24.92
C LYS A 53 -0.88 19.14 24.28
N ASP A 54 -0.31 18.78 23.12
CA ASP A 54 -0.62 17.51 22.46
C ASP A 54 -0.15 16.31 23.31
N GLU A 55 -1.11 15.62 23.93
CA GLU A 55 -0.88 14.48 24.83
C GLU A 55 -0.40 13.21 24.12
N ARG A 56 -0.47 13.17 22.78
CA ARG A 56 0.05 12.04 22.00
C ARG A 56 1.56 11.90 22.13
N PHE A 57 2.27 13.01 22.36
CA PHE A 57 3.69 13.03 22.65
C PHE A 57 3.92 12.73 24.13
N GLN A 58 4.85 11.84 24.46
CA GLN A 58 5.23 11.53 25.84
C GLN A 58 6.72 11.32 25.93
N LEU A 59 7.36 11.97 26.89
CA LEU A 59 8.75 11.70 27.22
C LEU A 59 8.80 10.45 28.10
N VAL A 60 9.19 9.32 27.51
CA VAL A 60 9.20 8.01 28.20
C VAL A 60 10.53 7.73 28.90
N GLU A 61 11.60 8.40 28.49
CA GLU A 61 12.92 8.25 29.09
C GLU A 61 13.71 9.55 28.94
N PHE A 62 14.32 9.99 30.03
CA PHE A 62 15.33 11.03 30.01
C PHE A 62 16.46 10.66 30.96
N SER A 63 17.61 10.31 30.39
CA SER A 63 18.80 9.85 31.11
C SER A 63 20.04 10.58 30.61
N ARG A 64 21.19 10.35 31.27
CA ARG A 64 22.48 10.90 30.81
C ARG A 64 22.98 10.36 29.47
N ARG A 65 22.39 9.29 28.94
CA ARG A 65 22.84 8.64 27.68
C ARG A 65 21.86 8.79 26.54
N ARG A 66 20.58 8.96 26.84
CA ARG A 66 19.54 9.02 25.83
C ARG A 66 18.28 9.65 26.36
N LEU A 67 17.57 10.25 25.43
CA LEU A 67 16.22 10.73 25.57
C LEU A 67 15.33 9.94 24.61
N ARG A 68 14.12 9.57 25.04
CA ARG A 68 13.17 8.86 24.20
C ARG A 68 11.78 9.50 24.26
N LEU A 69 11.32 9.96 23.10
CA LEU A 69 10.02 10.55 22.87
C LEU A 69 9.11 9.52 22.20
N ARG A 70 7.96 9.23 22.81
CA ARG A 70 6.92 8.38 22.25
C ARG A 70 5.82 9.24 21.64
N LEU A 71 5.46 8.98 20.39
CA LEU A 71 4.31 9.56 19.70
C LEU A 71 3.27 8.47 19.46
N ALA A 72 2.11 8.56 20.12
CA ALA A 72 0.99 7.65 19.91
C ALA A 72 0.03 8.16 18.82
N ARG A 73 -0.62 7.26 18.08
CA ARG A 73 -1.59 7.61 17.02
C ARG A 73 -0.98 8.55 15.98
N ALA A 74 0.11 8.10 15.36
CA ALA A 74 0.84 8.84 14.34
C ALA A 74 -0.07 9.17 13.14
N ARG A 75 0.03 10.40 12.65
CA ARG A 75 -0.73 10.94 11.52
C ARG A 75 0.23 11.36 10.42
N LEU A 76 -0.28 11.47 9.19
CA LEU A 76 0.50 12.00 8.07
C LEU A 76 1.03 13.42 8.34
N GLU A 77 0.32 14.24 9.11
CA GLU A 77 0.79 15.59 9.47
C GLU A 77 2.03 15.57 10.37
N ASP A 78 2.23 14.52 11.17
CA ASP A 78 3.35 14.40 12.12
C ASP A 78 4.69 14.12 11.42
N GLU A 79 4.65 13.77 10.14
CA GLU A 79 5.83 13.44 9.34
C GLU A 79 6.77 14.63 9.18
N GLY A 80 8.08 14.37 9.31
CA GLY A 80 9.14 15.34 9.10
C GLY A 80 10.29 15.18 10.07
N GLY A 81 11.18 16.17 10.10
CA GLY A 81 12.33 16.19 10.99
C GLY A 81 11.96 16.60 12.42
N TYR A 82 12.24 15.74 13.38
CA TYR A 82 12.20 16.06 14.80
C TYR A 82 13.61 16.47 15.25
N PHE A 83 13.71 17.63 15.88
CA PHE A 83 14.99 18.23 16.23
C PHE A 83 15.29 17.96 17.69
N CYS A 84 16.47 17.40 17.96
CA CYS A 84 17.05 17.30 19.29
C CYS A 84 18.18 18.31 19.38
N GLN A 85 17.99 19.35 20.17
CA GLN A 85 18.93 20.45 20.37
C GLN A 85 19.50 20.36 21.78
N LEU A 86 20.82 20.35 21.88
CA LEU A 86 21.57 20.38 23.12
C LEU A 86 22.27 21.75 23.22
N TYR A 87 21.83 22.56 24.17
CA TYR A 87 22.36 23.89 24.45
C TYR A 87 23.49 23.77 25.49
N ALA A 88 24.69 23.42 25.02
CA ALA A 88 25.93 23.48 25.79
C ALA A 88 26.70 24.77 25.43
N ASP A 89 28.00 24.84 25.74
CA ASP A 89 28.89 25.93 25.31
C ASP A 89 28.81 26.16 23.79
N ASP A 90 28.74 25.06 23.04
CA ASP A 90 28.34 25.01 21.63
C ASP A 90 26.94 24.37 21.49
N THR A 91 26.12 24.87 20.58
CA THR A 91 24.79 24.29 20.32
C THR A 91 24.92 23.12 19.34
N HIS A 92 24.66 21.91 19.83
CA HIS A 92 24.60 20.71 18.99
C HIS A 92 23.16 20.40 18.63
N HIS A 93 22.91 20.06 17.37
CA HIS A 93 21.57 19.64 16.94
C HIS A 93 21.65 18.43 16.03
N GLN A 94 20.65 17.56 16.17
CA GLN A 94 20.46 16.41 15.28
C GLN A 94 18.99 16.28 14.92
N ILE A 95 18.73 15.71 13.74
CA ILE A 95 17.40 15.55 13.18
C ILE A 95 17.08 14.06 13.05
N ALA A 96 16.01 13.62 13.70
CA ALA A 96 15.38 12.32 13.44
C ALA A 96 14.20 12.50 12.48
N THR A 97 14.27 11.92 11.29
CA THR A 97 13.16 12.01 10.33
C THR A 97 12.12 10.94 10.65
N LEU A 98 10.92 11.35 11.01
CA LEU A 98 9.76 10.46 11.12
C LEU A 98 9.12 10.31 9.74
N THR A 99 9.02 9.08 9.24
CA THR A 99 8.28 8.71 8.02
C THR A 99 7.01 7.97 8.40
N VAL A 100 5.85 8.40 7.90
CA VAL A 100 4.58 7.73 8.17
C VAL A 100 4.13 6.97 6.91
N LEU A 101 3.95 5.66 7.05
CA LEU A 101 3.50 4.80 5.95
C LEU A 101 2.00 4.58 6.01
N VAL A 102 1.38 4.53 4.83
CA VAL A 102 -0.02 4.17 4.65
C VAL A 102 -0.06 2.92 3.77
N PRO A 103 -0.31 1.73 4.34
CA PRO A 103 -0.43 0.50 3.54
C PRO A 103 -1.65 0.61 2.60
N PRO A 104 -1.55 0.04 1.38
CA PRO A 104 -2.72 -0.05 0.51
C PRO A 104 -3.74 -1.03 1.09
N GLU A 105 -5.00 -0.78 0.77
CA GLU A 105 -6.07 -1.77 0.91
C GLU A 105 -6.04 -2.76 -0.28
N ASN A 106 -7.01 -3.67 -0.34
CA ASN A 106 -7.20 -4.49 -1.53
C ASN A 106 -7.49 -3.58 -2.74
N PRO A 107 -6.82 -3.78 -3.88
CA PRO A 107 -7.10 -2.96 -5.05
C PRO A 107 -8.54 -3.12 -5.51
N VAL A 108 -9.12 -2.08 -6.09
CA VAL A 108 -10.43 -2.17 -6.74
C VAL A 108 -10.19 -2.47 -8.21
N VAL A 109 -10.83 -3.51 -8.73
CA VAL A 109 -10.72 -3.90 -10.14
C VAL A 109 -12.06 -3.73 -10.82
N GLU A 110 -12.07 -2.99 -11.92
CA GLU A 110 -13.25 -2.70 -12.72
C GLU A 110 -12.96 -2.93 -14.21
N ALA A 111 -13.94 -3.46 -14.94
CA ALA A 111 -13.89 -3.47 -16.40
C ALA A 111 -14.50 -2.17 -16.94
N VAL A 112 -13.79 -1.53 -17.86
CA VAL A 112 -14.22 -0.26 -18.46
C VAL A 112 -15.29 -0.49 -19.54
N ALA A 113 -15.30 -1.68 -20.15
CA ALA A 113 -16.28 -2.09 -21.14
C ALA A 113 -16.51 -3.62 -21.09
N ALA A 114 -17.64 -4.07 -21.64
CA ALA A 114 -17.95 -5.49 -21.80
C ALA A 114 -16.92 -6.18 -22.70
N ALA A 115 -16.49 -7.37 -22.30
CA ALA A 115 -15.53 -8.17 -23.07
C ALA A 115 -16.30 -8.98 -24.11
N VAL A 116 -15.97 -8.83 -25.40
CA VAL A 116 -16.61 -9.58 -26.50
C VAL A 116 -15.53 -10.36 -27.24
N GLU A 117 -15.83 -11.60 -27.62
CA GLU A 117 -14.92 -12.48 -28.36
C GLU A 117 -14.32 -11.79 -29.59
N GLY A 118 -13.00 -11.89 -29.75
CA GLY A 118 -12.23 -11.26 -30.81
C GLY A 118 -11.91 -9.78 -30.57
N GLY A 119 -12.53 -9.18 -29.55
CA GLY A 119 -12.29 -7.80 -29.12
C GLY A 119 -11.22 -7.66 -28.04
N GLU A 120 -11.10 -6.45 -27.52
CA GLU A 120 -10.21 -6.09 -26.42
C GLU A 120 -11.02 -5.67 -25.19
N VAL A 121 -10.70 -6.24 -24.02
CA VAL A 121 -11.20 -5.79 -22.73
C VAL A 121 -10.18 -4.86 -22.09
N GLU A 122 -10.68 -3.78 -21.48
CA GLU A 122 -9.88 -2.87 -20.67
C GLU A 122 -10.25 -3.04 -19.19
N LEU A 123 -9.28 -3.45 -18.37
CA LEU A 123 -9.42 -3.59 -16.93
C LEU A 123 -8.62 -2.50 -16.22
N SER A 124 -9.23 -1.83 -15.25
CA SER A 124 -8.59 -0.84 -14.39
C SER A 124 -8.43 -1.39 -12.99
N CYS A 125 -7.20 -1.41 -12.50
CA CYS A 125 -6.88 -1.71 -11.10
C CYS A 125 -6.52 -0.40 -10.38
N LEU A 126 -7.21 -0.10 -9.29
CA LEU A 126 -7.09 1.16 -8.55
C LEU A 126 -6.72 0.90 -7.10
N VAL A 127 -5.70 1.61 -6.62
CA VAL A 127 -5.44 1.82 -5.19
C VAL A 127 -5.63 3.31 -4.91
N PRO A 128 -6.67 3.70 -4.16
CA PRO A 128 -7.01 5.11 -3.98
C PRO A 128 -6.06 5.83 -3.02
N ARG A 129 -5.40 5.07 -2.12
CA ARG A 129 -4.63 5.63 -1.02
C ARG A 129 -3.49 4.70 -0.59
N ALA A 130 -2.25 5.14 -0.81
CA ALA A 130 -1.05 4.54 -0.22
C ALA A 130 0.08 5.58 -0.05
N ARG A 131 1.01 5.32 0.88
CA ARG A 131 2.22 6.12 1.09
C ARG A 131 3.37 5.22 1.58
N PRO A 132 4.51 5.13 0.84
CA PRO A 132 4.76 5.65 -0.51
C PRO A 132 3.83 5.02 -1.57
N PRO A 133 3.97 5.36 -2.87
CA PRO A 133 3.11 4.75 -3.87
C PRO A 133 3.22 3.22 -3.88
N ALA A 134 2.07 2.53 -3.92
CA ALA A 134 2.05 1.08 -4.11
C ALA A 134 2.44 0.71 -5.55
N THR A 135 3.07 -0.45 -5.72
CA THR A 135 3.37 -1.01 -7.05
C THR A 135 2.28 -1.99 -7.44
N LEU A 136 1.59 -1.70 -8.54
CA LEU A 136 0.47 -2.49 -9.06
C LEU A 136 0.93 -3.36 -10.23
N ARG A 137 0.62 -4.66 -10.19
CA ARG A 137 0.94 -5.62 -11.24
C ARG A 137 -0.25 -6.50 -11.54
N TRP A 138 -0.39 -6.88 -12.81
CA TRP A 138 -1.43 -7.79 -13.26
C TRP A 138 -0.86 -9.19 -13.44
N PHE A 139 -1.66 -10.20 -13.12
CA PHE A 139 -1.29 -11.60 -13.28
C PHE A 139 -2.45 -12.41 -13.87
N ARG A 140 -2.12 -13.33 -14.77
CA ARG A 140 -3.02 -14.40 -15.25
C ARG A 140 -2.21 -15.69 -15.32
N ASP A 141 -2.71 -16.76 -14.73
CA ASP A 141 -2.02 -18.06 -14.68
C ASP A 141 -0.56 -17.96 -14.18
N ARG A 142 -0.35 -17.14 -13.14
CA ARG A 142 0.97 -16.82 -12.53
C ARG A 142 1.95 -16.09 -13.46
N ARG A 143 1.52 -15.64 -14.64
CA ARG A 143 2.33 -14.82 -15.56
C ARG A 143 1.96 -13.35 -15.39
N GLU A 144 2.97 -12.51 -15.26
CA GLU A 144 2.78 -11.06 -15.19
C GLU A 144 2.31 -10.53 -16.55
N LEU A 145 1.25 -9.73 -16.54
CA LEU A 145 0.73 -9.03 -17.70
C LEU A 145 1.18 -7.58 -17.65
N GLN A 146 1.62 -7.06 -18.79
CA GLN A 146 2.03 -5.66 -18.91
C GLN A 146 0.81 -4.76 -18.99
N GLY A 147 0.71 -3.81 -18.07
CA GLY A 147 -0.31 -2.77 -18.04
C GLY A 147 0.30 -1.39 -17.90
N LEU A 148 -0.52 -0.37 -18.10
CA LEU A 148 -0.11 1.03 -18.07
C LEU A 148 -0.36 1.59 -16.67
N SER A 149 0.73 1.80 -15.93
CA SER A 149 0.68 2.38 -14.58
C SER A 149 0.64 3.90 -14.64
N SER A 150 -0.24 4.50 -13.85
CA SER A 150 -0.28 5.93 -13.58
C SER A 150 -0.42 6.20 -12.08
N ARG A 151 0.03 7.37 -11.64
CA ARG A 151 -0.06 7.79 -10.24
C ARG A 151 -0.40 9.27 -10.15
N GLU A 152 -1.17 9.61 -9.14
CA GLU A 152 -1.57 10.97 -8.79
C GLU A 152 -1.27 11.20 -7.31
N GLN A 153 -0.61 12.31 -6.98
CA GLN A 153 -0.39 12.69 -5.59
C GLN A 153 -1.59 13.49 -5.07
N ARG A 154 -2.23 13.00 -4.00
CA ARG A 154 -3.35 13.65 -3.32
C ARG A 154 -2.93 14.03 -1.89
N GLY A 155 -2.43 15.25 -1.72
CA GLY A 155 -1.82 15.68 -0.47
C GLY A 155 -0.55 14.89 -0.14
N LYS A 156 -0.52 14.19 0.99
CA LYS A 156 0.60 13.31 1.38
C LYS A 156 0.42 11.86 0.92
N VAL A 157 -0.74 11.47 0.39
CA VAL A 157 -0.97 10.10 -0.12
C VAL A 157 -0.96 10.08 -1.64
N PHE A 158 -0.93 8.88 -2.20
CA PHE A 158 -0.95 8.66 -3.63
C PHE A 158 -2.11 7.77 -4.02
N LEU A 159 -2.75 8.12 -5.14
CA LEU A 159 -3.66 7.27 -5.89
C LEU A 159 -2.87 6.63 -7.02
N GLN A 160 -2.99 5.33 -7.21
CA GLN A 160 -2.31 4.56 -8.25
C GLN A 160 -3.33 3.79 -9.07
N ARG A 161 -3.12 3.78 -10.38
CA ARG A 161 -3.93 3.00 -11.31
C ARG A 161 -3.03 2.19 -12.21
N ASN A 162 -3.42 0.96 -12.53
CA ASN A 162 -2.79 0.16 -13.59
C ASN A 162 -3.87 -0.34 -14.54
N VAL A 163 -3.82 0.08 -15.80
CA VAL A 163 -4.79 -0.29 -16.84
C VAL A 163 -4.22 -1.40 -17.70
N LEU A 164 -4.91 -2.53 -17.76
CA LEU A 164 -4.59 -3.68 -18.60
C LEU A 164 -5.53 -3.72 -19.80
N ARG A 165 -4.96 -3.89 -21.00
CA ARG A 165 -5.71 -4.18 -22.23
C ARG A 165 -5.37 -5.59 -22.69
N LEU A 166 -6.40 -6.41 -22.91
CA LEU A 166 -6.25 -7.82 -23.25
C LEU A 166 -7.20 -8.19 -24.39
N ARG A 167 -6.69 -8.84 -25.43
CA ARG A 167 -7.53 -9.52 -26.42
C ARG A 167 -8.11 -10.79 -25.84
N VAL A 168 -9.41 -10.99 -26.01
CA VAL A 168 -10.16 -12.09 -25.39
C VAL A 168 -10.84 -12.97 -26.43
N GLU A 169 -10.89 -14.27 -26.14
CA GLU A 169 -11.65 -15.26 -26.90
C GLU A 169 -12.65 -16.00 -25.98
N ARG A 170 -13.57 -16.79 -26.55
CA ARG A 170 -14.54 -17.59 -25.77
C ARG A 170 -13.90 -18.48 -24.70
N ARG A 171 -12.66 -18.93 -24.91
CA ARG A 171 -11.91 -19.77 -23.96
C ARG A 171 -11.44 -19.01 -22.72
N ASP A 172 -11.42 -17.68 -22.77
CA ASP A 172 -11.03 -16.82 -21.64
C ASP A 172 -12.24 -16.49 -20.75
N HIS A 173 -13.47 -16.85 -21.13
CA HIS A 173 -14.64 -16.72 -20.26
C HIS A 173 -14.43 -17.56 -18.99
N GLY A 174 -14.62 -16.94 -17.83
CA GLY A 174 -14.36 -17.57 -16.53
C GLY A 174 -12.86 -17.69 -16.19
N ALA A 175 -11.95 -17.03 -16.93
CA ALA A 175 -10.53 -16.96 -16.57
C ALA A 175 -10.25 -15.84 -15.55
N ILE A 176 -9.42 -16.13 -14.54
CA ILE A 176 -9.11 -15.19 -13.45
C ILE A 176 -7.95 -14.29 -13.86
N VAL A 177 -8.17 -12.97 -13.75
CA VAL A 177 -7.11 -11.96 -13.81
C VAL A 177 -6.95 -11.35 -12.42
N THR A 178 -5.74 -11.34 -11.89
CA THR A 178 -5.45 -10.84 -10.53
C THR A 178 -4.67 -9.53 -10.62
N CYS A 179 -5.13 -8.49 -9.94
CA CYS A 179 -4.30 -7.33 -9.66
C CYS A 179 -3.65 -7.47 -8.28
N GLU A 180 -2.33 -7.36 -8.21
CA GLU A 180 -1.55 -7.38 -6.98
C GLU A 180 -0.96 -5.99 -6.69
N ALA A 181 -1.10 -5.52 -5.45
CA ALA A 181 -0.46 -4.34 -4.91
C ALA A 181 0.60 -4.72 -3.87
N THR A 182 1.83 -4.29 -4.12
CA THR A 182 2.97 -4.45 -3.21
C THR A 182 3.38 -3.11 -2.62
N HIS A 183 3.80 -3.11 -1.36
CA HIS A 183 4.09 -1.88 -0.62
C HIS A 183 5.01 -2.15 0.58
N PRO A 184 5.97 -1.26 0.91
CA PRO A 184 6.95 -1.47 1.99
C PRO A 184 6.34 -1.56 3.39
N ALA A 185 5.13 -1.04 3.59
CA ALA A 185 4.40 -1.17 4.86
C ALA A 185 3.79 -2.56 5.09
N LEU A 186 3.74 -3.41 4.06
CA LEU A 186 3.27 -4.79 4.20
C LEU A 186 4.45 -5.67 4.66
N GLN A 187 4.15 -6.77 5.36
CA GLN A 187 5.19 -7.72 5.75
C GLN A 187 5.87 -8.29 4.50
N ARG A 188 7.14 -8.68 4.63
CA ARG A 188 7.92 -9.20 3.50
C ARG A 188 7.20 -10.40 2.85
N GLY A 189 6.92 -10.29 1.55
CA GLY A 189 6.21 -11.31 0.78
C GLY A 189 4.68 -11.20 0.84
N GLN A 190 4.12 -10.33 1.67
CA GLN A 190 2.69 -10.00 1.62
C GLN A 190 2.39 -9.00 0.50
N ARG A 191 1.17 -9.15 -0.02
CA ARG A 191 0.60 -8.33 -1.07
C ARG A 191 -0.89 -8.23 -0.84
N ARG A 192 -1.47 -7.11 -1.24
CA ARG A 192 -2.91 -6.96 -1.37
C ARG A 192 -3.29 -7.37 -2.77
N GLN A 193 -4.39 -8.08 -2.94
CA GLN A 193 -4.77 -8.57 -4.26
C GLN A 193 -6.27 -8.64 -4.42
N THR A 194 -6.71 -8.48 -5.65
CA THR A 194 -8.10 -8.61 -6.05
C THR A 194 -8.16 -9.42 -7.33
N GLN A 195 -9.01 -10.45 -7.31
CA GLN A 195 -9.26 -11.32 -8.44
C GLN A 195 -10.49 -10.82 -9.19
N TYR A 196 -10.37 -10.73 -10.51
CA TYR A 196 -11.45 -10.37 -11.41
C TYR A 196 -11.73 -11.54 -12.35
N MET A 197 -13.01 -11.89 -12.47
CA MET A 197 -13.47 -12.95 -13.35
C MET A 197 -13.84 -12.37 -14.70
N LEU A 198 -13.16 -12.81 -15.76
CA LEU A 198 -13.48 -12.37 -17.10
C LEU A 198 -14.85 -12.91 -17.52
N ASP A 199 -15.75 -11.99 -17.85
CA ASP A 199 -17.03 -12.30 -18.47
C ASP A 199 -16.98 -11.93 -19.96
N VAL A 200 -16.57 -12.89 -20.78
CA VAL A 200 -16.43 -12.72 -22.24
C VAL A 200 -17.70 -13.17 -22.94
N GLN A 201 -18.33 -12.27 -23.69
CA GLN A 201 -19.49 -12.57 -24.51
C GLN A 201 -19.09 -13.20 -25.84
N TYR A 202 -19.82 -14.22 -26.30
CA TYR A 202 -19.57 -14.94 -27.54
C TYR A 202 -20.85 -15.56 -28.11
N ALA A 203 -20.91 -15.66 -29.44
CA ALA A 203 -22.07 -16.19 -30.15
C ALA A 203 -22.30 -17.70 -29.86
N PRO A 204 -23.57 -18.15 -29.78
CA PRO A 204 -23.87 -19.53 -29.44
C PRO A 204 -23.46 -20.51 -30.54
N THR A 205 -23.04 -21.69 -30.12
CA THR A 205 -22.83 -22.85 -31.00
C THR A 205 -23.79 -23.96 -30.62
N ALA A 206 -24.45 -24.58 -31.60
CA ALA A 206 -25.43 -25.63 -31.38
C ALA A 206 -24.96 -26.94 -32.03
N ARG A 207 -25.12 -28.06 -31.31
CA ARG A 207 -24.84 -29.41 -31.82
C ARG A 207 -25.98 -30.34 -31.46
N ILE A 208 -26.46 -31.10 -32.44
CA ILE A 208 -27.54 -32.06 -32.25
C ILE A 208 -26.92 -33.44 -32.00
N HIS A 209 -27.28 -34.04 -30.86
CA HIS A 209 -26.87 -35.37 -30.46
C HIS A 209 -28.09 -36.30 -30.48
N PRO A 210 -28.11 -37.32 -31.33
CA PRO A 210 -29.17 -38.32 -31.30
C PRO A 210 -28.97 -39.28 -30.13
N SER A 211 -30.08 -39.79 -29.56
CA SER A 211 -30.05 -40.81 -28.53
C SER A 211 -29.49 -42.16 -29.01
N GLN A 212 -29.50 -42.39 -30.33
CA GLN A 212 -29.02 -43.60 -30.99
C GLN A 212 -28.47 -43.30 -32.40
N SER A 213 -27.41 -44.01 -32.79
CA SER A 213 -26.72 -43.81 -34.08
C SER A 213 -27.30 -44.61 -35.24
N VAL A 214 -28.05 -45.68 -34.94
CA VAL A 214 -28.72 -46.55 -35.91
C VAL A 214 -30.18 -46.62 -35.51
N LEU A 215 -31.08 -46.46 -36.47
CA LEU A 215 -32.52 -46.43 -36.27
C LEU A 215 -33.20 -47.54 -37.06
N ARG A 216 -34.21 -48.17 -36.46
CA ARG A 216 -35.10 -49.14 -37.08
C ARG A 216 -36.54 -48.63 -37.06
N GLU A 217 -37.36 -49.23 -37.92
CA GLU A 217 -38.79 -48.94 -37.94
C GLU A 217 -39.43 -49.31 -36.60
N GLY A 218 -40.14 -48.35 -35.99
CA GLY A 218 -40.72 -48.48 -34.65
C GLY A 218 -39.89 -47.88 -33.50
N ASP A 219 -38.63 -47.49 -33.75
CA ASP A 219 -37.78 -46.88 -32.73
C ASP A 219 -38.21 -45.43 -32.42
N THR A 220 -38.13 -45.03 -31.15
CA THR A 220 -38.30 -43.63 -30.73
C THR A 220 -36.94 -42.93 -30.69
N LEU A 221 -36.75 -41.93 -31.55
CA LEU A 221 -35.54 -41.10 -31.57
C LEU A 221 -35.73 -39.85 -30.72
N VAL A 222 -34.76 -39.58 -29.84
CA VAL A 222 -34.66 -38.31 -29.11
C VAL A 222 -33.45 -37.55 -29.64
N LEU A 223 -33.66 -36.32 -30.08
CA LEU A 223 -32.59 -35.41 -30.50
C LEU A 223 -32.36 -34.37 -29.40
N THR A 224 -31.14 -34.33 -28.87
CA THR A 224 -30.74 -33.33 -27.87
C THR A 224 -29.92 -32.24 -28.53
N CYS A 225 -30.38 -30.99 -28.45
CA CYS A 225 -29.61 -29.83 -28.91
C CYS A 225 -28.74 -29.30 -27.76
N ALA A 226 -27.43 -29.51 -27.83
CA ALA A 226 -26.47 -28.93 -26.92
C ALA A 226 -26.03 -27.54 -27.43
N VAL A 227 -26.29 -26.50 -26.64
CA VAL A 227 -25.98 -25.10 -26.98
C VAL A 227 -24.93 -24.55 -26.00
N ASN A 228 -23.94 -23.82 -26.52
CA ASN A 228 -22.93 -23.10 -25.72
C ASN A 228 -22.78 -21.66 -26.26
N GLY A 229 -23.10 -20.65 -25.44
CA GLY A 229 -23.07 -19.21 -25.73
C GLY A 229 -22.91 -18.39 -24.44
N ASN A 230 -22.57 -17.11 -24.57
CA ASN A 230 -22.60 -16.15 -23.46
C ASN A 230 -22.90 -14.72 -23.95
N PRO A 231 -24.04 -14.13 -23.62
CA PRO A 231 -25.26 -14.84 -23.24
C PRO A 231 -25.70 -15.82 -24.34
#